data_AF-A0A6N3D8N5-F1
#
_entry.id   AF-A0A6N3D8N5-F1
#
_cell.length_a   1.000
_cell.length_b   1.000
_cell.length_c   1.000
_cell.angle_alpha   90.00
_cell.angle_beta   90.00
_cell.angle_gamma   90.00
#
_symmetry.space_group_name_H-M   'P 1'
#
loop_
_entity.id
_entity.type
_entity.pdbx_description
1 polymer ?
#
loop_
_entity_poly.entity_id
_entity_poly.type
_entity_poly.pdbx_seq_one_letter_code
_entity_poly.pdbx_strand_id
1 'polypeptide(L)'
;MFISGYVAQMTFRIERFGWNETISFLIKKLRTLLLPMVTWGVVIPFFFLRTMIDQSFIDCVLNFVKTWGGGLWFFATLFILSILFFVYRWVDKQINAKSIFVDLVILLFLFILVILLYMLLYKDAIYSEGIRSVFNYFMFYFLGSIVCKQTNLRSLILNNKKFFTFSFVMFFLLIPSFVYDMSSMFNQLMKIVLSLFAIFSLFFIVHHISWNRQVDNMFQYFGRESLSIYVTHNGPFTFLLVITDYITLSSVDNIPCFLFLFIFSLFISYASIWIKNIVSISPILELFLYGKSYKRKSI
;
A
#
# COMPACT_ATOMS: atom_id res chain seq x y z
N MET A 1 0.75 -0.55 4.28
CA MET A 1 0.07 -1.87 4.31
C MET A 1 -0.78 -2.09 5.55
N PHE A 2 -0.30 -1.81 6.78
CA PHE A 2 -1.12 -1.90 8.00
C PHE A 2 -2.45 -1.13 7.93
N ILE A 3 -2.39 0.15 7.58
CA ILE A 3 -3.60 1.00 7.43
C ILE A 3 -4.55 0.42 6.37
N SER A 4 -4.02 -0.12 5.27
CA SER A 4 -4.83 -0.73 4.21
C SER A 4 -5.65 -1.91 4.72
N GLY A 5 -5.06 -2.79 5.53
CA GLY A 5 -5.77 -3.90 6.17
C GLY A 5 -6.75 -3.45 7.26
N TYR A 6 -6.38 -2.43 8.04
CA TYR A 6 -7.27 -1.81 9.03
C TYR A 6 -8.53 -1.23 8.38
N VAL A 7 -8.36 -0.44 7.31
CA VAL A 7 -9.47 0.14 6.55
C VAL A 7 -10.29 -0.94 5.82
N ALA A 8 -9.65 -1.98 5.29
CA ALA A 8 -10.36 -3.11 4.69
C ALA A 8 -11.30 -3.77 5.69
N GLN A 9 -10.85 -4.01 6.92
CA GLN A 9 -11.68 -4.56 7.99
C GLN A 9 -12.82 -3.61 8.40
N MET A 10 -12.55 -2.30 8.47
CA MET A 10 -13.56 -1.31 8.84
C MET A 10 -14.66 -1.14 7.76
N THR A 11 -14.29 -1.23 6.48
CA THR A 11 -15.20 -1.00 5.35
C THR A 11 -15.94 -2.25 4.90
N PHE A 12 -15.35 -3.43 5.07
CA PHE A 12 -15.94 -4.69 4.64
C PHE A 12 -16.82 -5.31 5.73
N ARG A 13 -18.14 -5.14 5.60
CA ARG A 13 -19.13 -5.73 6.52
C ARG A 13 -19.55 -7.13 6.05
N ILE A 14 -19.22 -8.14 6.87
CA ILE A 14 -19.54 -9.56 6.61
C ILE A 14 -21.06 -9.85 6.57
N GLU A 15 -21.87 -9.04 7.25
CA GLU A 15 -23.33 -9.21 7.34
C GLU A 15 -24.03 -9.23 5.96
N ARG A 16 -23.37 -8.71 4.92
CA ARG A 16 -23.86 -8.68 3.53
C ARG A 16 -23.18 -9.70 2.62
N PHE A 17 -22.77 -10.86 3.13
CA PHE A 17 -22.16 -11.90 2.31
C PHE A 17 -23.23 -12.63 1.47
N GLY A 18 -23.51 -12.10 0.28
CA GLY A 18 -24.13 -12.80 -0.84
C GLY A 18 -23.17 -12.90 -2.03
N TRP A 19 -23.57 -13.68 -3.05
CA TRP A 19 -22.80 -13.82 -4.29
C TRP A 19 -22.61 -12.49 -5.02
N ASN A 20 -23.63 -11.62 -4.99
CA ASN A 20 -23.60 -10.31 -5.65
C ASN A 20 -22.60 -9.36 -4.98
N GLU A 21 -22.50 -9.37 -3.66
CA GLU A 21 -21.56 -8.53 -2.90
C GLU A 21 -20.12 -9.01 -3.07
N THR A 22 -19.93 -10.32 -3.20
CA THR A 22 -18.63 -10.93 -3.53
C THR A 22 -18.14 -10.46 -4.89
N ILE A 23 -18.99 -10.59 -5.91
CA ILE A 23 -18.67 -10.14 -7.28
C ILE A 23 -18.44 -8.62 -7.29
N SER A 24 -19.27 -7.85 -6.61
CA SER A 24 -19.12 -6.39 -6.48
C SER A 24 -17.79 -5.99 -5.83
N PHE A 25 -17.35 -6.71 -4.78
CA PHE A 25 -16.06 -6.49 -4.15
C PHE A 25 -14.91 -6.76 -5.12
N LEU A 26 -14.94 -7.89 -5.83
CA LEU A 26 -13.92 -8.26 -6.81
C LEU A 26 -13.85 -7.24 -7.96
N ILE A 27 -14.99 -6.89 -8.56
CA ILE A 27 -15.09 -5.87 -9.62
C ILE A 27 -14.53 -4.53 -9.11
N LYS A 28 -14.89 -4.14 -7.88
CA LYS A 28 -14.37 -2.90 -7.29
C LYS A 28 -12.84 -2.97 -7.18
N LYS A 29 -12.26 -4.07 -6.71
CA LYS A 29 -10.80 -4.22 -6.57
C LYS A 29 -10.08 -4.27 -7.91
N LEU A 30 -10.62 -4.99 -8.89
CA LEU A 30 -10.13 -4.98 -10.27
C LEU A 30 -10.10 -3.56 -10.84
N ARG A 31 -11.21 -2.83 -10.70
CA ARG A 31 -11.33 -1.46 -11.19
C ARG A 31 -10.43 -0.47 -10.45
N THR A 32 -10.36 -0.52 -9.12
CA THR A 32 -9.59 0.48 -8.35
C THR A 32 -8.09 0.21 -8.30
N LEU A 33 -7.66 -1.03 -8.59
CA LEU A 33 -6.25 -1.42 -8.53
C LEU A 33 -5.75 -1.81 -9.93
N LEU A 34 -6.20 -2.93 -10.48
CA LEU A 34 -5.61 -3.44 -11.73
C LEU A 34 -5.80 -2.50 -12.93
N LEU A 35 -6.97 -1.86 -13.07
CA LEU A 35 -7.24 -0.99 -14.22
C LEU A 35 -6.29 0.23 -14.28
N PRO A 36 -6.11 1.04 -13.20
CA PRO A 36 -5.06 2.05 -13.14
C PRO A 36 -3.66 1.50 -13.39
N MET A 37 -3.35 0.34 -12.80
CA MET A 37 -2.03 -0.29 -12.90
C MET A 37 -1.68 -0.61 -14.37
N VAL A 38 -2.60 -1.22 -15.12
CA VAL A 38 -2.42 -1.52 -16.54
C VAL A 38 -2.44 -0.26 -17.39
N THR A 39 -3.31 0.71 -17.08
CA THR A 39 -3.42 1.92 -17.89
C THR A 39 -2.15 2.77 -17.80
N TRP A 40 -1.62 2.97 -16.59
CA TRP A 40 -0.39 3.72 -16.38
C TRP A 40 0.88 2.95 -16.70
N GLY A 41 0.86 1.63 -16.54
CA GLY A 41 2.04 0.79 -16.76
C GLY A 41 2.22 0.30 -18.20
N VAL A 42 1.14 0.21 -18.98
CA VAL A 42 1.17 -0.31 -20.35
C VAL A 42 0.59 0.70 -21.33
N VAL A 43 -0.66 1.12 -21.13
CA VAL A 43 -1.39 1.93 -22.13
C VAL A 43 -0.72 3.27 -22.37
N ILE A 44 -0.41 4.03 -21.31
CA ILE A 44 0.23 5.34 -21.43
C ILE A 44 1.66 5.23 -22.01
N PRO A 45 2.56 4.39 -21.46
CA PRO A 45 3.92 4.27 -21.98
C PRO A 45 3.96 3.84 -23.46
N PHE A 46 3.13 2.86 -23.82
CA PHE A 46 3.13 2.29 -25.18
C PHE A 46 2.49 3.22 -26.21
N PHE A 47 1.28 3.73 -25.94
CA PHE A 47 0.52 4.50 -26.95
C PHE A 47 0.84 6.00 -26.95
N PHE A 48 1.21 6.59 -25.80
CA PHE A 48 1.33 8.05 -25.66
C PHE A 48 2.76 8.54 -25.47
N LEU A 49 3.54 7.90 -24.60
CA LEU A 49 4.91 8.35 -24.31
C LEU A 49 5.95 7.83 -25.31
N ARG A 50 5.63 6.78 -26.07
CA ARG A 50 6.53 6.17 -27.05
C ARG A 50 7.93 5.86 -26.46
N THR A 51 8.02 5.56 -25.17
CA THR A 51 9.29 5.17 -24.54
C THR A 51 9.73 3.76 -24.96
N MET A 52 8.90 3.05 -25.73
CA MET A 52 9.14 1.69 -26.20
C MET A 52 8.92 1.56 -27.72
N ILE A 53 9.36 2.55 -28.52
CA ILE A 53 9.16 2.61 -29.99
C ILE A 53 9.60 1.32 -30.70
N ASP A 54 10.60 0.62 -30.17
CA ASP A 54 11.19 -0.58 -30.79
C ASP A 54 10.63 -1.91 -30.26
N GLN A 55 9.69 -1.89 -29.30
CA GLN A 55 9.12 -3.12 -28.72
C GLN A 55 7.71 -3.38 -29.25
N SER A 56 7.39 -4.64 -29.53
CA SER A 56 6.01 -5.02 -29.84
C SER A 56 5.11 -4.84 -28.61
N PHE A 57 3.79 -4.67 -28.82
CA PHE A 57 2.84 -4.57 -27.71
C PHE A 57 2.91 -5.79 -26.78
N ILE A 58 3.10 -6.98 -27.35
CA ILE A 58 3.24 -8.23 -26.60
C ILE A 58 4.48 -8.18 -25.72
N ASP A 59 5.61 -7.71 -26.25
CA ASP A 59 6.85 -7.57 -25.47
C ASP A 59 6.70 -6.54 -24.35
N CYS A 60 6.02 -5.43 -24.60
CA CYS A 60 5.70 -4.43 -23.57
C CYS A 60 4.86 -5.04 -22.43
N VAL A 61 3.82 -5.80 -22.76
CA VAL A 61 2.97 -6.47 -21.75
C VAL A 61 3.76 -7.53 -20.99
N LEU A 62 4.55 -8.34 -21.71
CA LEU A 62 5.41 -9.35 -21.08
C LEU A 62 6.43 -8.69 -20.16
N ASN A 63 7.06 -7.59 -20.56
CA ASN A 63 8.01 -6.83 -19.75
C ASN A 63 7.34 -6.21 -18.52
N PHE A 64 6.11 -5.69 -18.66
CA PHE A 64 5.32 -5.16 -17.55
C PHE A 64 4.99 -6.25 -16.51
N VAL A 65 4.56 -7.43 -16.96
CA VAL A 65 4.33 -8.59 -16.07
C VAL A 65 5.65 -9.07 -15.47
N LYS A 66 6.71 -9.13 -16.29
CA LYS A 66 8.10 -9.44 -15.91
C LYS A 66 8.77 -8.37 -15.03
N THR A 67 8.10 -7.28 -14.68
CA THR A 67 8.63 -6.31 -13.71
C THR A 67 7.64 -6.07 -12.57
N TRP A 68 6.68 -6.99 -12.43
CA TRP A 68 5.60 -6.92 -11.45
C TRP A 68 4.91 -5.54 -11.43
N GLY A 69 4.66 -4.99 -12.62
CA GLY A 69 3.98 -3.71 -12.79
C GLY A 69 4.87 -2.50 -12.98
N GLY A 70 6.18 -2.65 -13.26
CA GLY A 70 7.06 -1.55 -13.71
C GLY A 70 7.10 -0.35 -12.77
N GLY A 71 7.22 -0.58 -11.45
CA GLY A 71 7.16 0.47 -10.42
C GLY A 71 5.77 0.63 -9.76
N LEU A 72 4.71 0.07 -10.35
CA LEU A 72 3.36 0.02 -9.78
C LEU A 72 3.10 -1.25 -8.95
N TRP A 73 4.16 -1.95 -8.53
CA TRP A 73 4.12 -3.22 -7.80
C TRP A 73 3.19 -3.20 -6.57
N PHE A 74 3.09 -2.06 -5.90
CA PHE A 74 2.21 -1.89 -4.73
C PHE A 74 0.74 -2.23 -5.05
N PHE A 75 0.28 -1.92 -6.27
CA PHE A 75 -1.10 -2.18 -6.70
C PHE A 75 -1.38 -3.67 -6.86
N ALA A 76 -0.47 -4.40 -7.51
CA ALA A 76 -0.54 -5.85 -7.64
C ALA A 76 -0.50 -6.54 -6.27
N THR A 77 0.44 -6.12 -5.41
CA THR A 77 0.56 -6.66 -4.04
C THR A 77 -0.69 -6.38 -3.21
N LEU A 78 -1.22 -5.16 -3.24
CA LEU A 78 -2.44 -4.79 -2.52
C LEU A 78 -3.68 -5.51 -3.05
N PHE A 79 -3.73 -5.80 -4.35
CA PHE A 79 -4.78 -6.59 -4.97
C PHE A 79 -4.76 -8.03 -4.41
N ILE A 80 -3.61 -8.71 -4.45
CA ILE A 80 -3.47 -10.08 -3.92
C ILE A 80 -3.81 -10.13 -2.42
N LEU A 81 -3.30 -9.19 -1.63
CA LEU A 81 -3.65 -9.10 -0.20
C LEU A 81 -5.15 -8.85 0.02
N SER A 82 -5.81 -8.08 -0.86
CA SER A 82 -7.26 -7.89 -0.81
C SER A 82 -8.04 -9.18 -1.11
N ILE A 83 -7.55 -10.02 -2.03
CA ILE A 83 -8.13 -11.34 -2.31
C ILE A 83 -7.92 -12.28 -1.13
N LEU A 84 -6.71 -12.36 -0.58
CA LEU A 84 -6.43 -13.16 0.62
C LEU A 84 -7.28 -12.71 1.81
N PHE A 85 -7.48 -11.40 1.97
CA PHE A 85 -8.37 -10.85 2.98
C PHE A 85 -9.83 -11.28 2.77
N PHE A 86 -10.30 -11.29 1.53
CA PHE A 86 -11.63 -11.80 1.21
C PHE A 86 -11.78 -13.28 1.61
N VAL A 87 -10.80 -14.12 1.26
CA VAL A 87 -10.79 -15.53 1.67
C VAL A 87 -10.77 -15.68 3.20
N TYR A 88 -9.91 -14.92 3.89
CA TYR A 88 -9.87 -14.87 5.35
C TYR A 88 -11.25 -14.56 5.95
N ARG A 89 -11.92 -13.50 5.47
CA ARG A 89 -13.25 -13.10 5.97
C ARG A 89 -14.35 -14.09 5.61
N TRP A 90 -14.24 -14.76 4.47
CA TRP A 90 -15.16 -15.81 4.08
C TRP A 90 -15.05 -17.01 5.03
N VAL A 91 -13.84 -17.50 5.30
CA VAL A 91 -13.59 -18.61 6.25
C VAL A 91 -14.00 -18.22 7.67
N ASP A 92 -13.65 -17.00 8.10
CA ASP A 92 -14.05 -16.43 9.40
C ASP A 92 -15.57 -16.44 9.60
N LYS A 93 -16.34 -16.15 8.54
CA LYS A 93 -17.80 -16.22 8.55
C LYS A 93 -18.30 -17.67 8.72
N GLN A 94 -17.73 -18.63 7.99
CA GLN A 94 -18.18 -20.02 8.03
C GLN A 94 -17.97 -20.66 9.41
N ILE A 95 -16.87 -20.32 10.08
CA ILE A 95 -16.49 -20.91 11.37
C ILE A 95 -17.00 -20.04 12.54
N ASN A 96 -17.56 -18.85 12.25
CA ASN A 96 -17.99 -17.86 13.24
C ASN A 96 -16.88 -17.55 14.26
N ALA A 97 -15.67 -17.28 13.77
CA ALA A 97 -14.49 -17.18 14.60
C ALA A 97 -14.47 -15.90 15.45
N LYS A 98 -14.65 -16.09 16.76
CA LYS A 98 -14.68 -15.00 17.76
C LYS A 98 -13.31 -14.74 18.39
N SER A 99 -12.44 -15.74 18.46
CA SER A 99 -11.15 -15.64 19.15
C SER A 99 -10.01 -15.26 18.21
N ILE A 100 -9.04 -14.51 18.75
CA ILE A 100 -7.81 -14.14 18.03
C ILE A 100 -6.99 -15.38 17.62
N PHE A 101 -7.10 -16.48 18.37
CA PHE A 101 -6.38 -17.72 18.06
C PHE A 101 -6.86 -18.33 16.74
N VAL A 102 -8.18 -18.35 16.51
CA VAL A 102 -8.72 -18.86 15.23
C VAL A 102 -8.35 -17.94 14.08
N ASP A 103 -8.33 -16.62 14.31
CA ASP A 103 -7.80 -15.67 13.31
C ASP A 103 -6.35 -16.02 12.92
N LEU A 104 -5.48 -16.27 13.91
CA LEU A 104 -4.08 -16.63 13.67
C LEU A 104 -3.93 -17.96 12.92
N VAL A 105 -4.76 -18.96 13.21
CA VAL A 105 -4.73 -20.25 12.50
C VAL A 105 -5.11 -20.09 11.02
N ILE A 106 -6.18 -19.34 10.72
CA ILE A 106 -6.59 -19.08 9.33
C ILE A 106 -5.46 -18.33 8.59
N LEU A 107 -4.85 -17.34 9.25
CA LEU A 107 -3.77 -16.56 8.66
C LEU A 107 -2.50 -17.37 8.46
N LEU A 108 -2.17 -18.29 9.37
CA LEU A 108 -1.06 -19.21 9.21
C LEU A 108 -1.27 -20.11 7.99
N PHE A 109 -2.48 -20.64 7.80
CA PHE A 109 -2.82 -21.42 6.61
C PHE A 109 -2.67 -20.60 5.32
N LEU A 110 -3.22 -19.38 5.29
CA LEU A 110 -3.07 -18.49 4.13
C LEU A 110 -1.62 -18.09 3.87
N PHE A 111 -0.82 -17.93 4.92
CA PHE A 111 0.60 -17.62 4.81
C PHE A 111 1.39 -18.80 4.22
N ILE A 112 1.10 -20.04 4.67
CA ILE A 112 1.67 -21.25 4.08
C ILE A 112 1.31 -21.35 2.59
N LEU A 113 0.07 -21.04 2.21
CA LEU A 113 -0.34 -21.01 0.81
C LEU A 113 0.49 -20.01 -0.01
N VAL A 114 0.76 -18.81 0.53
CA VAL A 114 1.64 -17.82 -0.13
C VAL A 114 3.07 -18.35 -0.29
N ILE A 115 3.61 -19.05 0.73
CA ILE A 115 4.94 -19.66 0.65
C ILE A 115 4.98 -20.76 -0.41
N LEU A 116 3.95 -21.62 -0.48
CA LEU A 116 3.88 -22.67 -1.50
C LEU A 116 3.81 -22.09 -2.91
N LEU A 117 3.01 -21.03 -3.10
CA LEU A 117 2.96 -20.28 -4.37
C LEU A 117 4.32 -19.67 -4.71
N TYR A 118 5.02 -19.10 -3.72
CA TYR A 118 6.38 -18.58 -3.90
C TYR A 118 7.34 -19.67 -4.37
N MET A 119 7.36 -20.84 -3.71
CA MET A 119 8.25 -21.95 -4.06
C MET A 119 7.95 -22.51 -5.46
N LEU A 120 6.69 -22.61 -5.83
CA LEU A 120 6.27 -23.05 -7.18
C LEU A 120 6.74 -22.09 -8.27
N LEU A 121 6.71 -20.78 -7.98
CA LEU A 121 7.01 -19.72 -8.94
C LEU A 121 8.45 -19.18 -8.80
N TYR A 122 9.23 -19.72 -7.87
CA TYR A 122 10.61 -19.29 -7.58
C TYR A 122 11.55 -19.43 -8.78
N LYS A 123 11.23 -20.34 -9.72
CA LYS A 123 12.02 -20.57 -10.94
C LYS A 123 12.08 -19.34 -11.84
N ASP A 124 11.07 -18.47 -11.76
CA ASP A 124 11.05 -17.20 -12.46
C ASP A 124 11.39 -16.07 -11.48
N ALA A 125 12.62 -15.56 -11.59
CA ALA A 125 13.19 -14.56 -10.65
C ALA A 125 12.26 -13.37 -10.38
N ILE A 126 11.42 -12.99 -11.33
CA ILE A 126 10.51 -11.84 -11.20
C ILE A 126 9.21 -12.19 -10.47
N TYR A 127 8.54 -13.29 -10.81
CA TYR A 127 7.35 -13.72 -10.07
C TYR A 127 7.71 -13.92 -8.59
N SER A 128 8.96 -14.31 -8.34
CA SER A 128 9.55 -14.33 -7.01
C SER A 128 9.56 -12.96 -6.33
N GLU A 129 9.94 -11.85 -6.99
CA GLU A 129 9.96 -10.51 -6.37
C GLU A 129 8.56 -10.00 -6.01
N GLY A 130 7.59 -10.24 -6.90
CA GLY A 130 6.20 -9.89 -6.69
C GLY A 130 5.57 -10.60 -5.50
N ILE A 131 5.74 -11.92 -5.44
CA ILE A 131 5.26 -12.74 -4.35
C ILE A 131 6.05 -12.49 -3.07
N ARG A 132 7.36 -12.20 -3.17
CA ARG A 132 8.18 -11.75 -2.03
C ARG A 132 7.63 -10.46 -1.44
N SER A 133 7.12 -9.54 -2.26
CA SER A 133 6.44 -8.35 -1.76
C SER A 133 5.15 -8.71 -1.02
N VAL A 134 4.32 -9.61 -1.55
CA VAL A 134 3.13 -10.12 -0.85
C VAL A 134 3.51 -10.74 0.49
N PHE A 135 4.54 -11.59 0.53
CA PHE A 135 5.09 -12.20 1.74
C PHE A 135 5.53 -11.14 2.77
N ASN A 136 6.34 -10.17 2.36
CA ASN A 136 6.87 -9.11 3.24
C ASN A 136 5.76 -8.26 3.86
N TYR A 137 4.70 -7.99 3.09
CA TYR A 137 3.61 -7.12 3.51
C TYR A 137 2.41 -7.84 4.12
N PHE A 138 2.37 -9.18 4.03
CA PHE A 138 1.30 -10.01 4.57
C PHE A 138 1.06 -9.73 6.06
N MET A 139 2.13 -9.82 6.86
CA MET A 139 2.06 -9.61 8.31
C MET A 139 1.48 -8.24 8.65
N PHE A 140 1.99 -7.17 8.03
CA PHE A 140 1.51 -5.82 8.31
C PHE A 140 0.04 -5.63 7.94
N TYR A 141 -0.36 -6.11 6.76
CA TYR A 141 -1.74 -5.99 6.29
C TYR A 141 -2.71 -6.69 7.25
N PHE A 142 -2.45 -7.95 7.59
CA PHE A 142 -3.35 -8.72 8.43
C PHE A 142 -3.29 -8.32 9.90
N LEU A 143 -2.15 -7.84 10.40
CA LEU A 143 -2.09 -7.23 11.73
C LEU A 143 -3.05 -6.03 11.83
N GLY A 144 -3.10 -5.18 10.81
CA GLY A 144 -4.07 -4.08 10.74
C GLY A 144 -5.52 -4.55 10.78
N SER A 145 -5.83 -5.64 10.05
CA SER A 145 -7.15 -6.26 10.06
C SER A 145 -7.53 -6.82 11.44
N ILE A 146 -6.65 -7.59 12.09
CA ILE A 146 -6.90 -8.20 13.41
C ILE A 146 -7.08 -7.11 14.47
N VAL A 147 -6.20 -6.11 14.49
CA VAL A 147 -6.29 -4.98 15.43
C VAL A 147 -7.60 -4.23 15.25
N CYS A 148 -8.11 -4.08 14.02
CA CYS A 148 -9.44 -3.49 13.79
C CYS A 148 -10.59 -4.40 14.26
N LYS A 149 -10.48 -5.72 14.07
CA LYS A 149 -11.52 -6.71 14.45
C LYS A 149 -11.64 -6.85 15.97
N GLN A 150 -10.52 -6.93 16.67
CA GLN A 150 -10.45 -7.26 18.09
C GLN A 150 -10.41 -5.98 18.95
N THR A 151 -11.52 -5.63 19.58
CA THR A 151 -11.67 -4.39 20.37
C THR A 151 -10.66 -4.29 21.52
N ASN A 152 -10.38 -5.40 22.21
CA ASN A 152 -9.40 -5.47 23.30
C ASN A 152 -7.98 -5.22 22.81
N LEU A 153 -7.63 -5.75 21.64
CA LEU A 153 -6.31 -5.53 21.05
C LEU A 153 -6.16 -4.08 20.59
N ARG A 154 -7.22 -3.53 19.98
CA ARG A 154 -7.29 -2.11 19.58
C ARG A 154 -7.09 -1.18 20.77
N SER A 155 -7.80 -1.42 21.87
CA SER A 155 -7.69 -0.56 23.06
C SER A 155 -6.31 -0.65 23.69
N LEU A 156 -5.70 -1.85 23.72
CA LEU A 156 -4.38 -2.07 24.29
C LEU A 156 -3.24 -1.47 23.45
N ILE A 157 -3.29 -1.61 22.13
CA ILE A 157 -2.18 -1.23 21.23
C ILE A 157 -2.34 0.21 20.72
N LEU A 158 -3.55 0.60 20.31
CA LEU A 158 -3.76 1.87 19.59
C LEU A 158 -4.27 3.02 20.47
N ASN A 159 -4.92 2.73 21.60
CA ASN A 159 -5.53 3.74 22.47
C ASN A 159 -4.87 3.85 23.86
N ASN A 160 -3.87 3.02 24.15
CA ASN A 160 -3.22 3.00 25.46
C ASN A 160 -2.01 3.93 25.50
N LYS A 161 -2.09 4.98 26.32
CA LYS A 161 -1.00 5.93 26.57
C LYS A 161 0.31 5.25 26.98
N LYS A 162 0.25 4.23 27.84
CA LYS A 162 1.46 3.51 28.31
C LYS A 162 2.14 2.76 27.18
N PHE A 163 1.34 2.09 26.33
CA PHE A 163 1.87 1.37 25.18
C PHE A 163 2.43 2.32 24.12
N PHE A 164 1.80 3.49 23.94
CA PHE A 164 2.35 4.58 23.12
C PHE A 164 3.72 5.01 23.62
N THR A 165 3.85 5.36 24.92
CA THR A 165 5.14 5.78 25.49
C THR A 165 6.21 4.70 25.32
N PHE A 166 5.86 3.44 25.60
CA PHE A 166 6.75 2.30 25.37
C PHE A 166 7.20 2.21 23.90
N SER A 167 6.26 2.23 22.96
CA SER A 167 6.56 2.13 21.53
C SER A 167 7.43 3.29 21.03
N PHE A 168 7.12 4.51 21.47
CA PHE A 168 7.84 5.72 21.10
C PHE A 168 9.29 5.68 21.61
N VAL A 169 9.48 5.35 22.89
CA VAL A 169 10.82 5.22 23.49
C VAL A 169 11.61 4.10 22.83
N MET A 170 11.01 2.92 22.64
CA MET A 170 11.69 1.80 21.99
C MET A 170 12.08 2.09 20.55
N PHE A 171 11.28 2.87 19.80
CA PHE A 171 11.64 3.30 18.46
C PHE A 171 12.96 4.09 18.46
N PHE A 172 13.09 5.10 19.32
CA PHE A 172 14.32 5.92 19.39
C PHE A 172 15.52 5.17 19.98
N LEU A 173 15.31 4.22 20.89
CA LEU A 173 16.40 3.40 21.42
C LEU A 173 16.94 2.40 20.40
N LEU A 174 16.08 1.88 19.52
CA LEU A 174 16.44 0.83 18.57
C LEU A 174 16.85 1.36 17.20
N ILE A 175 16.50 2.61 16.84
CA ILE A 175 16.84 3.18 15.54
C ILE A 175 18.34 3.21 15.23
N PRO A 176 19.26 3.46 16.20
CA PRO A 176 20.71 3.48 15.90
C PRO A 176 21.25 2.09 15.53
N SER A 177 20.56 1.02 15.94
CA SER A 177 20.93 -0.36 15.63
C SER A 177 20.55 -0.78 14.22
N PHE A 178 19.78 0.04 13.50
CA PHE A 178 19.41 -0.19 12.11
C PHE A 178 20.42 0.47 11.17
N VAL A 179 20.96 -0.29 10.23
CA VAL A 179 21.88 0.21 9.21
C VAL A 179 21.21 0.09 7.85
N TYR A 180 21.14 1.21 7.13
CA TYR A 180 20.54 1.24 5.80
C TYR A 180 21.31 0.31 4.84
N ASP A 181 20.59 -0.35 3.92
CA ASP A 181 21.12 -1.30 2.92
C ASP A 181 21.87 -2.55 3.41
N MET A 182 21.89 -2.83 4.72
CA MET A 182 22.38 -4.12 5.21
C MET A 182 21.31 -5.22 5.07
N SER A 183 21.66 -6.32 4.42
CA SER A 183 20.76 -7.45 4.16
C SER A 183 20.70 -8.50 5.27
N SER A 184 21.44 -8.31 6.38
CA SER A 184 21.53 -9.28 7.47
C SER A 184 20.16 -9.58 8.10
N MET A 185 19.98 -10.82 8.58
CA MET A 185 18.71 -11.25 9.21
C MET A 185 18.34 -10.34 10.40
N PHE A 186 19.35 -9.95 11.18
CA PHE A 186 19.17 -8.97 12.26
C PHE A 186 18.59 -7.64 11.74
N ASN A 187 19.15 -7.08 10.67
CA ASN A 187 18.68 -5.81 10.13
C ASN A 187 17.25 -5.92 9.54
N GLN A 188 16.90 -7.06 8.95
CA GLN A 188 15.53 -7.34 8.49
C GLN A 188 14.53 -7.42 9.65
N LEU A 189 14.89 -8.09 10.75
CA LEU A 189 14.07 -8.14 11.96
C LEU A 189 13.92 -6.75 12.59
N MET A 190 15.01 -6.00 12.69
CA MET A 190 15.01 -4.62 13.19
C MET A 190 14.09 -3.73 12.36
N LYS A 191 14.10 -3.87 11.03
CA LYS A 191 13.17 -3.15 10.13
C LYS A 191 11.71 -3.44 10.48
N ILE A 192 11.36 -4.69 10.76
CA ILE A 192 9.99 -5.08 11.15
C ILE A 192 9.62 -4.47 12.50
N VAL A 193 10.48 -4.65 13.51
CA VAL A 193 10.26 -4.16 14.88
C VAL A 193 10.10 -2.64 14.91
N LEU A 194 11.03 -1.90 14.28
CA LEU A 194 10.98 -0.44 14.17
C LEU A 194 9.73 0.03 13.44
N SER A 195 9.32 -0.67 12.36
CA SER A 195 8.10 -0.33 11.62
C SER A 195 6.86 -0.46 12.50
N LEU A 196 6.77 -1.50 13.34
CA LEU A 196 5.64 -1.68 14.26
C LEU A 196 5.57 -0.57 15.31
N PHE A 197 6.70 -0.25 15.95
CA PHE A 197 6.75 0.84 16.92
C PHE A 197 6.41 2.20 16.28
N ALA A 198 6.89 2.46 15.07
CA ALA A 198 6.54 3.66 14.32
C ALA A 198 5.04 3.71 14.00
N ILE A 199 4.45 2.62 13.49
CA ILE A 199 3.03 2.55 13.14
C ILE A 199 2.15 2.86 14.37
N PHE A 200 2.41 2.21 15.50
CA PHE A 200 1.60 2.41 16.70
C PHE A 200 1.77 3.82 17.28
N SER A 201 3.00 4.34 17.28
CA SER A 201 3.28 5.70 17.74
C SER A 201 2.58 6.75 16.88
N LEU A 202 2.71 6.65 15.56
CA LEU A 202 2.06 7.56 14.61
C LEU A 202 0.54 7.48 14.68
N PHE A 203 -0.03 6.28 14.81
CA PHE A 203 -1.47 6.11 14.95
C PHE A 203 -2.00 6.85 16.20
N PHE A 204 -1.32 6.66 17.34
CA PHE A 204 -1.70 7.30 18.60
C PHE A 204 -1.60 8.83 18.50
N ILE A 205 -0.49 9.34 17.97
CA ILE A 205 -0.24 10.77 17.76
C ILE A 205 -1.34 11.41 16.92
N VAL A 206 -1.66 10.82 15.76
CA VAL A 206 -2.66 11.37 14.84
C VAL A 206 -4.06 11.41 15.47
N HIS A 207 -4.41 10.43 16.31
CA HIS A 207 -5.74 10.38 16.94
C HIS A 207 -5.89 11.21 18.20
N HIS A 208 -4.80 11.48 18.93
CA HIS A 208 -4.88 12.12 20.26
C HIS A 208 -4.32 13.54 20.30
N ILE A 209 -3.55 13.96 19.29
CA ILE A 209 -3.10 15.35 19.18
C ILE A 209 -4.14 16.16 18.40
N SER A 210 -4.49 17.34 18.92
CA SER A 210 -5.32 18.30 18.20
C SER A 210 -4.48 19.03 17.16
N TRP A 211 -4.65 18.68 15.89
CA TRP A 211 -3.99 19.35 14.78
C TRP A 211 -4.71 20.64 14.40
N ASN A 212 -3.99 21.58 13.78
CA ASN A 212 -4.64 22.68 13.07
C ASN A 212 -5.57 22.09 12.00
N ARG A 213 -6.81 22.58 11.93
CA ARG A 213 -7.84 22.11 11.00
C ARG A 213 -7.37 22.08 9.55
N GLN A 214 -6.54 23.03 9.12
CA GLN A 214 -6.00 23.06 7.75
C GLN A 214 -5.03 21.89 7.50
N VAL A 215 -4.16 21.62 8.47
CA VAL A 215 -3.18 20.53 8.38
C VAL A 215 -3.88 19.17 8.43
N ASP A 216 -4.88 19.01 9.30
CA ASP A 216 -5.70 17.80 9.37
C ASP A 216 -6.46 17.55 8.06
N ASN A 217 -7.13 18.58 7.53
CA ASN A 217 -7.82 18.50 6.24
C ASN A 217 -6.87 18.12 5.09
N MET A 218 -5.66 18.66 5.09
CA MET A 218 -4.62 18.33 4.10
C MET A 218 -4.25 16.84 4.17
N PHE A 219 -3.86 16.33 5.34
CA PHE A 219 -3.47 14.92 5.48
C PHE A 219 -4.64 13.96 5.20
N GLN A 220 -5.86 14.30 5.61
CA GLN A 220 -7.05 13.51 5.25
C GLN A 220 -7.32 13.52 3.75
N TYR A 221 -7.06 14.64 3.07
CA TYR A 221 -7.18 14.71 1.61
C TYR A 221 -6.13 13.85 0.91
N PHE A 222 -4.88 13.91 1.36
CA PHE A 222 -3.80 13.05 0.87
C PHE A 222 -4.09 11.56 1.11
N GLY A 223 -4.59 11.20 2.30
CA GLY A 223 -5.00 9.83 2.61
C GLY A 223 -6.08 9.31 1.66
N ARG A 224 -7.11 10.13 1.37
CA ARG A 224 -8.21 9.78 0.45
C ARG A 224 -7.75 9.63 -1.00
N GLU A 225 -6.79 10.44 -1.44
CA GLU A 225 -6.24 10.43 -2.80
C GLU A 225 -4.93 9.65 -2.93
N SER A 226 -4.51 8.92 -1.89
CA SER A 226 -3.20 8.23 -1.83
C SER A 226 -2.90 7.29 -3.00
N LEU A 227 -3.91 6.55 -3.47
CA LEU A 227 -3.77 5.69 -4.66
C LEU A 227 -3.56 6.51 -5.94
N SER A 228 -4.29 7.64 -6.09
CA SER A 228 -4.09 8.54 -7.21
C SER A 228 -2.71 9.19 -7.16
N ILE A 229 -2.26 9.64 -5.98
CA ILE A 229 -0.91 10.19 -5.78
C ILE A 229 0.15 9.16 -6.18
N TYR A 230 0.02 7.91 -5.71
CA TYR A 230 0.98 6.85 -6.01
C TYR A 230 1.14 6.62 -7.52
N VAL A 231 0.04 6.56 -8.25
CA VAL A 231 0.08 6.24 -9.68
C VAL A 231 0.51 7.44 -10.51
N THR A 232 0.04 8.65 -10.16
CA THR A 232 0.51 9.88 -10.84
C THR A 232 1.98 10.17 -10.54
N HIS A 233 2.47 9.89 -9.33
CA HIS A 233 3.91 9.98 -9.04
C HIS A 233 4.73 9.01 -9.90
N ASN A 234 4.33 7.74 -9.99
CA ASN A 234 5.06 6.75 -10.78
C ASN A 234 4.79 6.82 -12.30
N GLY A 235 3.91 7.73 -12.75
CA GLY A 235 3.58 7.93 -14.17
C GLY A 235 4.35 9.13 -14.75
N PRO A 236 3.76 10.34 -14.78
CA PRO A 236 4.38 11.55 -15.33
C PRO A 236 5.67 11.97 -14.63
N PHE A 237 5.85 11.67 -13.34
CA PHE A 237 7.06 12.06 -12.60
C PHE A 237 8.20 11.04 -12.69
N THR A 238 8.08 10.00 -13.52
CA THR A 238 9.20 9.12 -13.87
C THR A 238 10.39 9.90 -14.45
N PHE A 239 10.16 11.10 -15.02
CA PHE A 239 11.26 12.00 -15.43
C PHE A 239 12.11 12.50 -14.24
N LEU A 240 11.58 12.54 -13.01
CA LEU A 240 12.40 12.88 -11.83
C LEU A 240 13.46 11.80 -11.53
N LEU A 241 13.30 10.57 -12.04
CA LEU A 241 14.37 9.56 -12.02
C LEU A 241 15.54 9.94 -12.95
N VAL A 242 15.31 10.82 -13.94
CA VAL A 242 16.42 11.40 -14.70
C VAL A 242 17.23 12.33 -13.79
N ILE A 243 16.59 13.05 -12.86
CA ILE A 243 17.29 13.95 -11.92
C ILE A 243 18.18 13.17 -10.95
N THR A 244 17.82 11.94 -10.58
CA THR A 244 18.66 11.11 -9.68
C THR A 244 20.02 10.75 -10.28
N ASP A 245 20.15 10.71 -11.60
CA ASP A 245 21.45 10.49 -12.26
C ASP A 245 22.36 11.72 -12.21
N TYR A 246 21.80 12.92 -11.97
CA TYR A 246 22.55 14.18 -11.93
C TYR A 246 22.78 14.73 -10.52
N ILE A 247 22.03 14.25 -9.52
CA ILE A 247 22.19 14.68 -8.11
C ILE A 247 22.87 13.55 -7.34
N THR A 248 24.19 13.66 -7.19
CA THR A 248 24.91 12.86 -6.19
C THR A 248 24.50 13.35 -4.80
N LEU A 249 23.68 12.55 -4.10
CA LEU A 249 23.43 12.75 -2.68
C LEU A 249 24.75 12.52 -1.94
N SER A 250 25.48 13.61 -1.72
CA SER A 250 26.61 13.64 -0.79
C SER A 250 26.11 13.29 0.63
N SER A 251 27.04 12.98 1.52
CA SER A 251 26.80 12.68 2.94
C SER A 251 26.30 13.92 3.72
N VAL A 252 25.17 14.50 3.29
CA VAL A 252 24.46 15.55 4.00
C VAL A 252 23.88 14.93 5.27
N ASP A 253 23.90 15.69 6.36
CA ASP A 253 23.23 15.28 7.60
C ASP A 253 21.81 14.77 7.34
N ASN A 254 21.47 13.63 7.94
CA ASN A 254 20.21 12.92 7.70
C ASN A 254 18.98 13.78 8.04
N ILE A 255 19.10 14.76 8.95
CA ILE A 255 17.99 15.61 9.39
C ILE A 255 17.63 16.68 8.33
N PRO A 256 18.56 17.54 7.85
CA PRO A 256 18.29 18.42 6.71
C PRO A 256 17.77 17.69 5.49
N CYS A 257 18.37 16.53 5.16
CA CYS A 257 17.92 15.70 4.04
C CYS A 257 16.46 15.23 4.24
N PHE A 258 16.13 14.73 5.45
CA PHE A 258 14.76 14.35 5.79
C PHE A 258 13.78 15.51 5.66
N LEU A 259 14.10 16.70 6.18
CA LEU A 259 13.22 17.88 6.10
C LEU A 259 13.01 18.32 4.65
N PHE A 260 14.08 18.33 3.84
CA PHE A 260 13.99 18.65 2.42
C PHE A 260 13.11 17.65 1.68
N LEU A 261 13.35 16.35 1.86
CA LEU A 261 12.54 15.28 1.26
C LEU A 261 11.09 15.34 1.72
N PHE A 262 10.84 15.70 2.98
CA PHE A 262 9.48 15.87 3.50
C PHE A 262 8.75 17.02 2.77
N ILE A 263 9.36 18.20 2.67
CA ILE A 263 8.78 19.34 1.94
C ILE A 263 8.55 18.99 0.47
N PHE A 264 9.53 18.35 -0.16
CA PHE A 264 9.42 17.91 -1.55
C PHE A 264 8.29 16.89 -1.74
N SER A 265 8.11 15.95 -0.81
CA SER A 265 7.02 14.97 -0.84
C SER A 265 5.64 15.63 -0.73
N LEU A 266 5.49 16.71 0.04
CA LEU A 266 4.26 17.49 0.12
C LEU A 266 3.97 18.17 -1.22
N PHE A 267 4.99 18.77 -1.84
CA PHE A 267 4.86 19.39 -3.17
C PHE A 267 4.42 18.39 -4.23
N ILE A 268 5.08 17.23 -4.33
CA ILE A 268 4.71 16.16 -5.27
C ILE A 268 3.27 15.69 -5.01
N SER A 269 2.88 15.53 -3.75
CA SER A 269 1.52 15.12 -3.38
C SER A 269 0.48 16.10 -3.90
N TYR A 270 0.70 17.41 -3.71
CA TYR A 270 -0.16 18.45 -4.27
C TYR A 270 -0.18 18.46 -5.80
N ALA A 271 0.98 18.39 -6.44
CA ALA A 271 1.10 18.37 -7.90
C ALA A 271 0.37 17.16 -8.51
N SER A 272 0.53 15.98 -7.90
CA SER A 272 -0.15 14.75 -8.31
C SER A 272 -1.68 14.87 -8.23
N ILE A 273 -2.18 15.46 -7.14
CA ILE A 273 -3.61 15.69 -6.97
C ILE A 273 -4.13 16.72 -7.98
N TRP A 274 -3.36 17.77 -8.25
CA TRP A 274 -3.72 18.79 -9.23
C TRP A 274 -3.84 18.19 -10.64
N ILE A 275 -2.85 17.40 -11.08
CA ILE A 275 -2.91 16.63 -12.34
C ILE A 275 -4.13 15.72 -12.35
N LYS A 276 -4.35 14.96 -11.27
CA LYS A 276 -5.52 14.10 -11.16
C LYS A 276 -6.82 14.88 -11.30
N ASN A 277 -6.95 16.06 -10.70
CA ASN A 277 -8.17 16.86 -10.79
C ASN A 277 -8.42 17.39 -12.21
N ILE A 278 -7.37 17.78 -12.95
CA ILE A 278 -7.48 18.16 -14.37
C ILE A 278 -7.96 16.96 -15.20
N VAL A 279 -7.33 15.81 -15.03
CA VAL A 279 -7.66 14.63 -15.83
C VAL A 279 -9.04 14.08 -15.47
N SER A 280 -9.48 14.27 -14.22
CA SER A 280 -10.81 13.87 -13.73
C SER A 280 -11.96 14.72 -14.28
N ILE A 281 -11.68 15.77 -15.09
CA ILE A 281 -12.73 16.49 -15.83
C ILE A 281 -13.46 15.53 -16.78
N SER A 282 -12.73 14.58 -17.38
CA SER A 282 -13.32 13.50 -18.17
C SER A 282 -13.61 12.28 -17.29
N PRO A 283 -14.88 11.84 -17.16
CA PRO A 283 -15.22 10.66 -16.38
C PRO A 283 -14.59 9.37 -16.92
N ILE A 284 -14.30 9.33 -18.23
CA ILE A 284 -13.64 8.19 -18.87
C ILE A 284 -12.18 8.14 -18.41
N LEU A 285 -11.47 9.26 -18.45
CA LEU A 285 -10.08 9.31 -17.98
C LEU A 285 -9.99 9.05 -16.47
N GLU A 286 -10.96 9.55 -15.67
CA GLU A 286 -11.00 9.26 -14.23
C GLU A 286 -11.16 7.76 -13.94
N LEU A 287 -11.99 7.07 -14.73
CA LEU A 287 -12.19 5.63 -14.62
C LEU A 287 -10.92 4.85 -14.98
N PHE A 288 -10.33 5.12 -16.14
CA PHE A 288 -9.18 4.34 -16.63
C PHE A 288 -7.90 4.63 -15.82
N LEU A 289 -7.65 5.89 -15.47
CA LEU A 289 -6.41 6.28 -14.80
C LEU A 289 -6.46 6.11 -13.29
N TYR A 290 -7.64 6.21 -12.66
CA TYR A 290 -7.76 6.19 -11.21
C TYR A 290 -8.80 5.19 -10.68
N GLY A 291 -9.51 4.48 -11.56
CA GLY A 291 -10.42 3.40 -11.16
C GLY A 291 -11.67 3.88 -10.42
N LYS A 292 -11.96 5.18 -10.45
CA LYS A 292 -13.13 5.75 -9.79
C LYS A 292 -14.38 5.47 -10.62
N SER A 293 -15.45 5.12 -9.93
CA SER A 293 -16.72 4.75 -10.56
C SER A 293 -17.31 5.96 -11.28
N TYR A 294 -17.92 5.73 -12.44
CA TYR A 294 -18.83 6.67 -13.11
C TYR A 294 -20.08 6.86 -12.23
N LYS A 295 -19.96 7.61 -11.15
CA LYS A 295 -21.11 8.23 -10.49
C LYS A 295 -20.97 9.70 -10.79
N ARG A 296 -21.80 10.22 -11.70
CA ARG A 296 -21.97 11.66 -11.92
C ARG A 296 -22.02 12.31 -10.54
N LYS A 297 -21.04 13.17 -10.24
CA LYS A 297 -21.29 14.23 -9.26
C LYS A 297 -22.42 15.03 -9.88
N SER A 298 -23.62 14.92 -9.32
CA SER A 298 -24.66 15.91 -9.60
C SER A 298 -24.06 17.25 -9.21
N ILE A 299 -23.85 18.09 -10.22
CA ILE A 299 -23.52 19.50 -10.06
C ILE A 299 -24.69 20.16 -9.32
#